data_AF-A0A6B3N483-F1
#
_entry.id   AF-A0A6B3N483-F1
#
_cell.length_a   1.000
_cell.length_b   1.000
_cell.length_c   1.000
_cell.angle_alpha   90.00
_cell.angle_beta   90.00
_cell.angle_gamma   90.00
#
_symmetry.space_group_name_H-M   'P 1'
#
loop_
_entity.id
_entity.type
_entity.pdbx_description
1 polymer ?
#
loop_
_entity_poly.entity_id
_entity_poly.type
_entity_poly.pdbx_seq_one_letter_code
_entity_poly.pdbx_strand_id
1 'polypeptide(L)'
;MIYPSILDRKYNQYQPFVKEVAKKVKEALLNFCDAKGYTFTSRIKTIESLAEKIETGRFKRWSDLDDLFACTIIIPTLSHEKEVTVFCNQTFAVIRTVKRGQNKKAPDTFRFD
;
A
#
# COMPACT_ATOMS: atom_id res chain seq x y z
N MET A 1 15.88 7.37 13.77
CA MET A 1 16.62 6.40 12.94
C MET A 1 17.54 7.19 12.03
N ILE A 2 18.81 6.82 11.92
CA ILE A 2 19.76 7.47 11.02
C ILE A 2 19.78 6.65 9.74
N TYR A 3 19.48 7.27 8.60
CA TYR A 3 19.55 6.63 7.29
C TYR A 3 20.46 7.42 6.34
N PRO A 4 21.02 6.79 5.30
CA PRO A 4 21.90 7.47 4.35
C PRO A 4 21.23 8.69 3.71
N SER A 5 21.99 9.78 3.52
CA SER A 5 21.50 11.01 2.89
C SER A 5 20.93 10.80 1.48
N ILE A 6 21.39 9.76 0.78
CA ILE A 6 20.86 9.39 -0.53
C ILE A 6 19.42 8.86 -0.45
N LEU A 7 19.03 8.18 0.63
CA LEU A 7 17.66 7.71 0.84
C LEU A 7 16.73 8.90 1.05
N ASP A 8 17.12 9.85 1.89
CA ASP A 8 16.37 11.08 2.12
C ASP A 8 16.15 11.86 0.82
N ARG A 9 17.23 12.13 0.09
CA ARG A 9 17.15 12.84 -1.20
C ARG A 9 16.22 12.13 -2.18
N LYS A 10 16.32 10.80 -2.31
CA LYS A 10 15.48 10.03 -3.22
C LYS A 10 14.02 10.03 -2.79
N TYR A 11 13.74 9.79 -1.52
CA TYR A 11 12.39 9.84 -0.97
C TYR A 11 11.73 11.21 -1.22
N ASN A 12 12.45 12.30 -0.98
CA ASN A 12 11.99 13.65 -1.22
C ASN A 12 11.78 13.97 -2.72
N GLN A 13 12.56 13.37 -3.61
CA GLN A 13 12.34 13.46 -5.06
C GLN A 13 11.02 12.79 -5.49
N TYR A 14 10.66 11.65 -4.91
CA TYR A 14 9.43 10.94 -5.27
C TYR A 14 8.17 11.49 -4.60
N GLN A 15 8.31 12.18 -3.48
CA GLN A 15 7.21 12.70 -2.66
C GLN A 15 6.11 13.45 -3.45
N PRO A 16 6.43 14.40 -4.35
CA PRO A 16 5.40 15.11 -5.13
C PRO A 16 4.56 14.17 -6.00
N PHE A 17 5.19 13.19 -6.65
CA PHE A 17 4.50 12.21 -7.48
C PHE A 17 3.60 11.29 -6.65
N VAL A 18 4.10 10.84 -5.50
CA VAL A 18 3.33 9.99 -4.58
C VAL A 18 2.12 10.74 -4.02
N LYS A 19 2.26 12.03 -3.70
CA LYS A 19 1.15 12.89 -3.26
C LYS A 19 0.06 13.01 -4.33
N GLU A 20 0.46 13.19 -5.58
CA GLU A 20 -0.49 13.30 -6.69
C GLU A 20 -1.21 11.97 -6.95
N VAL A 21 -0.50 10.84 -6.92
CA VAL A 21 -1.10 9.50 -7.00
C VAL A 21 -2.06 9.27 -5.84
N ALA A 22 -1.64 9.60 -4.61
CA ALA A 22 -2.47 9.46 -3.42
C ALA A 22 -3.77 10.28 -3.55
N LYS A 23 -3.69 11.50 -4.07
CA LYS A 23 -4.86 12.35 -4.32
C LYS A 23 -5.84 11.70 -5.28
N LYS A 24 -5.37 11.25 -6.45
CA LYS A 24 -6.24 10.61 -7.46
C LYS A 24 -6.89 9.32 -6.94
N VAL A 25 -6.11 8.48 -6.24
CA VAL A 25 -6.64 7.24 -5.65
C VAL A 25 -7.66 7.54 -4.55
N LYS A 26 -7.40 8.54 -3.70
CA LYS A 26 -8.35 9.01 -2.69
C LYS A 26 -9.66 9.46 -3.31
N GLU A 27 -9.62 10.33 -4.32
CA GLU A 27 -10.82 10.84 -4.98
C GLU A 27 -11.67 9.69 -5.57
N ALA A 28 -11.03 8.72 -6.23
CA ALA A 28 -11.73 7.56 -6.79
C ALA A 28 -12.36 6.66 -5.71
N LEU A 29 -11.60 6.36 -4.64
CA LEU A 29 -12.04 5.42 -3.62
C LEU A 29 -13.00 6.04 -2.60
N LEU A 30 -12.85 7.31 -2.24
CA LEU A 30 -13.74 8.00 -1.29
C LEU A 30 -15.16 8.06 -1.81
N ASN A 31 -15.36 8.47 -3.07
CA ASN A 31 -16.69 8.52 -3.68
C ASN A 31 -17.41 7.16 -3.63
N PHE A 32 -16.67 6.08 -3.91
CA PHE A 32 -17.20 4.72 -3.82
C PHE A 32 -17.51 4.31 -2.38
N CYS A 33 -16.63 4.62 -1.43
CA CYS A 33 -16.81 4.28 -0.03
C CYS A 33 -18.00 5.04 0.58
N ASP A 34 -18.11 6.34 0.32
CA ASP A 34 -19.19 7.19 0.83
C ASP A 34 -20.56 6.72 0.33
N ALA A 35 -20.66 6.36 -0.95
CA ALA A 35 -21.90 5.82 -1.54
C ALA A 35 -22.34 4.49 -0.92
N LYS A 36 -21.41 3.75 -0.28
CA LYS A 36 -21.65 2.42 0.30
C LYS A 36 -21.61 2.42 1.83
N GLY A 37 -21.30 3.55 2.46
CA GLY A 37 -21.10 3.64 3.91
C GLY A 37 -19.85 2.90 4.40
N TYR A 38 -18.81 2.75 3.57
CA TYR A 38 -17.54 2.15 3.96
C TYR A 38 -16.58 3.20 4.52
N THR A 39 -15.68 2.78 5.41
CA THR A 39 -14.64 3.68 5.94
C THR A 39 -13.37 3.54 5.12
N PHE A 40 -12.87 4.66 4.62
CA PHE A 40 -11.61 4.71 3.87
C PHE A 40 -10.50 5.39 4.69
N THR A 41 -9.33 4.76 4.75
CA THR A 41 -8.12 5.36 5.34
C THR A 41 -6.95 5.21 4.39
N SER A 42 -6.01 6.15 4.41
CA SER A 42 -4.81 6.05 3.59
C SER A 42 -3.65 6.80 4.21
N ARG A 43 -2.44 6.40 3.84
CA ARG A 43 -1.21 7.03 4.29
C ARG A 43 -0.14 6.96 3.21
N ILE A 44 0.74 7.95 3.23
CA ILE A 44 2.03 7.86 2.57
C ILE A 44 3.00 7.31 3.62
N LYS A 45 3.73 6.25 3.28
CA LYS A 45 4.70 5.62 4.18
C LYS A 45 5.83 6.61 4.45
N THR A 46 6.25 6.65 5.70
CA THR A 46 7.36 7.50 6.12
C THR A 46 8.68 6.90 5.63
N ILE A 47 9.72 7.73 5.62
CA ILE A 47 11.06 7.32 5.24
C ILE A 47 11.63 6.24 6.17
N GLU A 48 11.26 6.23 7.45
CA GLU A 48 11.67 5.19 8.40
C GLU A 48 11.12 3.82 7.99
N SER A 49 9.84 3.74 7.60
CA SER A 49 9.24 2.49 7.12
C SER A 49 9.85 2.01 5.80
N LEU A 50 10.33 2.94 4.98
CA LEU A 50 11.06 2.60 3.75
C LEU A 50 12.46 2.08 4.09
N ALA A 51 13.17 2.74 5.02
CA ALA A 51 14.50 2.35 5.46
C ALA A 51 14.51 0.92 6.02
N GLU A 52 13.56 0.60 6.92
CA GLU A 52 13.40 -0.74 7.50
C GLU A 52 13.21 -1.83 6.42
N LYS A 53 12.48 -1.52 5.34
CA LYS A 53 12.26 -2.46 4.23
C LYS A 53 13.48 -2.66 3.35
N ILE A 54 14.30 -1.62 3.20
CA ILE A 54 15.56 -1.72 2.48
C ILE A 54 16.53 -2.57 3.30
N GLU A 55 16.62 -2.32 4.61
CA GLU A 55 17.47 -3.07 5.53
C GLU A 55 17.10 -4.55 5.60
N THR A 56 15.79 -4.86 5.66
CA THR A 56 15.29 -6.25 5.64
C THR A 56 15.31 -6.89 4.23
N GLY A 57 15.90 -6.22 3.24
CA GLY A 57 16.11 -6.78 1.90
C GLY A 57 14.84 -6.94 1.05
N ARG A 58 13.71 -6.32 1.45
CA ARG A 58 12.45 -6.39 0.70
C ARG A 58 12.59 -5.78 -0.70
N PHE A 59 13.42 -4.74 -0.83
CA PHE A 59 13.68 -4.08 -2.11
C PHE A 59 15.12 -4.31 -2.52
N LYS A 60 15.32 -4.84 -3.73
CA LYS A 60 16.67 -5.02 -4.32
C LYS A 60 17.11 -3.80 -5.10
N ARG A 61 16.17 -3.05 -5.69
CA ARG A 61 16.44 -1.86 -6.49
C ARG A 61 15.42 -0.77 -6.18
N TRP A 62 15.80 0.48 -6.40
CA TRP A 62 14.92 1.65 -6.28
C TRP A 62 13.70 1.59 -7.22
N SER A 63 13.83 0.94 -8.37
CA SER A 63 12.72 0.73 -9.31
C SER A 63 11.64 -0.20 -8.76
N ASP A 64 11.97 -1.01 -7.76
CA ASP A 64 11.06 -1.98 -7.15
C ASP A 64 10.21 -1.32 -6.04
N LEU A 65 10.41 -0.02 -5.81
CA LEU A 65 9.78 0.75 -4.76
C LEU A 65 8.38 1.18 -5.22
N ASP A 66 7.41 0.32 -4.94
CA ASP A 66 6.01 0.47 -5.34
C ASP A 66 5.06 0.78 -4.15
N ASP A 67 5.61 0.82 -2.93
CA ASP A 67 4.81 0.72 -1.71
C ASP A 67 4.68 2.02 -0.90
N LEU A 68 5.07 3.18 -1.45
CA LEU A 68 5.04 4.46 -0.73
C LEU A 68 3.64 4.94 -0.39
N PHE A 69 2.64 4.56 -1.16
CA PHE A 69 1.25 4.85 -0.84
C PHE A 69 0.53 3.57 -0.46
N ALA A 70 -0.28 3.64 0.58
CA ALA A 70 -1.16 2.56 0.99
C ALA A 70 -2.52 3.10 1.41
N CYS A 71 -3.56 2.35 1.11
CA CYS A 71 -4.91 2.64 1.55
C CYS A 71 -5.62 1.37 2.03
N THR A 72 -6.63 1.58 2.87
CA THR A 72 -7.44 0.53 3.48
C THR A 72 -8.90 0.93 3.36
N ILE A 73 -9.70 0.03 2.81
CA ILE A 73 -11.17 0.11 2.82
C ILE A 73 -11.65 -0.86 3.90
N ILE A 74 -12.40 -0.33 4.86
CA ILE A 74 -13.02 -1.13 5.94
C ILE A 74 -14.46 -1.39 5.53
N ILE A 75 -14.76 -2.68 5.32
CA ILE A 75 -16.09 -3.17 4.97
C ILE A 75 -16.80 -3.79 6.19
N PRO A 76 -18.13 -3.74 6.28
CA PRO A 76 -18.87 -4.26 7.43
C PRO A 76 -18.79 -5.78 7.56
N THR A 77 -18.91 -6.51 6.44
CA THR A 77 -18.90 -7.97 6.42
C THR A 77 -18.22 -8.51 5.15
N LEU A 78 -17.88 -9.81 5.15
CA LEU A 78 -17.16 -10.46 4.07
C LEU A 78 -17.93 -10.47 2.73
N SER A 79 -19.27 -10.41 2.76
CA SER A 79 -20.08 -10.40 1.54
C SER A 79 -19.79 -9.19 0.64
N HIS A 80 -19.31 -8.09 1.21
CA HIS A 80 -18.97 -6.86 0.48
C HIS A 80 -17.59 -6.92 -0.21
N GLU A 81 -16.71 -7.86 0.16
CA GLU A 81 -15.36 -7.96 -0.40
C GLU A 81 -15.38 -8.13 -1.91
N LYS A 82 -16.32 -8.92 -2.43
CA LYS A 82 -16.46 -9.17 -3.87
C LYS A 82 -16.78 -7.89 -4.64
N GLU A 83 -17.67 -7.06 -4.12
CA GLU A 83 -18.05 -5.78 -4.74
C GLU A 83 -16.85 -4.83 -4.78
N VAL A 84 -16.15 -4.66 -3.65
CA VAL A 84 -14.95 -3.81 -3.58
C VAL A 84 -13.88 -4.29 -4.57
N THR A 85 -13.68 -5.61 -4.66
CA THR A 85 -12.70 -6.19 -5.58
C THR A 85 -13.07 -5.92 -7.04
N VAL A 86 -14.35 -6.03 -7.40
CA VAL A 86 -14.84 -5.72 -8.75
C VAL A 86 -14.62 -4.24 -9.07
N PHE A 87 -14.98 -3.34 -8.16
CA PHE A 87 -14.77 -1.90 -8.33
C PHE A 87 -13.28 -1.57 -8.53
N CYS A 88 -12.38 -2.13 -7.70
CA CYS A 88 -10.95 -1.92 -7.83
C CYS A 88 -10.39 -2.45 -9.16
N ASN A 89 -10.84 -3.62 -9.63
CA ASN A 89 -10.42 -4.18 -10.92
C ASN A 89 -10.90 -3.37 -12.13
N GLN A 90 -12.03 -2.67 -12.01
CA GLN A 90 -12.54 -1.79 -13.06
C GLN A 90 -11.85 -0.42 -13.06
N THR A 91 -11.48 0.07 -11.88
CA THR A 91 -10.90 1.41 -11.70
C THR A 91 -9.38 1.42 -11.91
N PHE A 92 -8.70 0.33 -11.56
CA PHE A 92 -7.24 0.26 -11.56
C PHE A 92 -6.72 -0.95 -12.33
N ALA A 93 -5.54 -0.79 -12.94
CA ALA A 93 -4.78 -1.91 -13.47
C ALA A 93 -4.18 -2.71 -12.30
N VAL A 94 -4.81 -3.84 -11.96
CA VAL A 94 -4.37 -4.69 -10.83
C VAL A 94 -3.24 -5.61 -11.28
N ILE A 95 -2.03 -5.36 -10.75
CA ILE A 95 -0.83 -6.16 -11.06
C ILE A 95 -0.80 -7.45 -10.23
N ARG A 96 -1.22 -7.39 -8.96
CA ARG A 96 -1.18 -8.52 -8.03
C ARG A 96 -2.30 -8.42 -7.01
N THR A 97 -2.96 -9.54 -6.75
CA THR A 97 -3.92 -9.71 -5.65
C THR A 97 -3.41 -10.79 -4.70
N VAL A 98 -3.46 -10.53 -3.40
CA VAL A 98 -3.12 -11.52 -2.37
C VAL A 98 -4.35 -11.75 -1.51
N LYS A 99 -4.93 -12.95 -1.58
CA LYS A 99 -6.08 -13.31 -0.76
C LYS A 99 -5.66 -13.71 0.65
N ARG A 100 -6.59 -13.59 1.60
CA ARG A 100 -6.40 -14.14 2.95
C ARG A 100 -6.04 -15.63 2.86
N GLY A 101 -4.98 -16.04 3.56
CA GLY A 101 -4.50 -17.43 3.56
C GLY A 101 -3.58 -17.81 2.39
N GLN A 102 -3.36 -16.95 1.39
CA GLN A 102 -2.38 -17.25 0.31
C GLN A 102 -0.92 -17.01 0.72
N ASN A 103 -0.67 -16.13 1.70
CA ASN A 103 0.67 -15.97 2.25
C ASN A 103 0.99 -17.19 3.12
N LYS A 104 1.85 -18.07 2.59
CA LYS A 104 2.37 -19.29 3.26
C LYS A 104 3.33 -18.99 4.42
N LYS A 105 3.12 -17.94 5.22
CA LYS A 105 3.78 -17.84 6.52
C LYS A 105 2.88 -18.55 7.51
N ALA A 106 3.28 -19.76 7.92
CA ALA A 106 2.57 -20.44 8.98
C ALA A 106 2.63 -19.56 10.25
N PRO A 107 1.54 -19.42 11.02
CA PRO A 107 1.44 -18.44 12.11
C PRO A 107 2.49 -18.64 13.21
N ASP A 108 2.99 -19.87 13.32
CA ASP A 108 4.01 -20.38 14.23
C ASP A 108 5.45 -20.17 13.72
N THR A 109 5.61 -19.79 12.45
CA THR A 109 6.92 -19.74 11.80
C THR A 109 7.41 -18.30 11.73
N PHE A 110 8.04 -17.84 12.81
CA PHE A 110 8.85 -16.61 12.82
C PHE A 110 10.30 -16.99 12.49
N ARG A 111 10.71 -16.85 11.22
CA ARG A 111 12.13 -16.99 10.86
C ARG A 111 12.82 -15.66 11.12
N PHE A 112 13.74 -15.67 12.08
CA PHE A 112 14.73 -14.61 12.27
C PHE A 112 15.80 -14.82 11.19
N ASP A 113 15.73 -14.03 10.12
CA ASP A 113 16.83 -13.77 9.20
C ASP A 113 17.04 -12.26 9.21
#